data_AF-S4R4F6-F1
#
_entry.id   AF-S4R4F6-F1
#
_cell.length_a   1.000
_cell.length_b   1.000
_cell.length_c   1.000
_cell.angle_alpha   90.00
_cell.angle_beta   90.00
_cell.angle_gamma   90.00
#
_symmetry.space_group_name_H-M   'P 1'
#
loop_
_entity.id
_entity.type
_entity.pdbx_description
1 polymer ?
#
loop_
_entity_poly.entity_id
_entity_poly.type
_entity_poly.pdbx_seq_one_letter_code
_entity_poly.pdbx_strand_id
1 'polypeptide(L)'
;HLCHCLGNSRVSSRVAPPAAVATSATVSVVCDEATLTLTVSRDLFGTGHLAQASDLSLGVPACPVTGSDALAGTVTFLYALESCGTSLQMSAGLLSYENYLYYRPTSNTGIIRTNYVAVPVVCLYPRKENVSSNAIQHTWIPFSSAKVMQHQLSFTPRLHDWS
;
A
#
# COMPACT_ATOMS: atom_id res chain seq x y z
N HIS A 1 -1.74 22.92 53.60
CA HIS A 1 -2.12 23.22 52.21
C HIS A 1 -1.96 21.96 51.37
N LEU A 2 -3.08 21.50 50.78
CA LEU A 2 -3.14 20.43 49.78
C LEU A 2 -2.27 20.75 48.55
N CYS A 3 -1.71 19.71 47.93
CA CYS A 3 -2.06 19.37 46.54
C CYS A 3 -1.59 17.95 46.19
N HIS A 4 -2.58 17.14 45.82
CA HIS A 4 -2.51 15.82 45.19
C HIS A 4 -2.28 15.95 43.67
N CYS A 5 -2.06 14.80 43.01
CA CYS A 5 -2.26 14.48 41.59
C CYS A 5 -1.10 14.83 40.62
N LEU A 6 -0.65 14.05 39.64
CA LEU A 6 -1.06 12.78 39.00
C LEU A 6 0.18 12.25 38.24
N GLY A 7 0.46 10.95 38.21
CA GLY A 7 0.10 10.14 37.04
C GLY A 7 1.13 10.24 35.89
N ASN A 8 2.17 9.40 35.94
CA ASN A 8 3.16 9.27 34.86
C ASN A 8 2.54 8.52 33.67
N SER A 9 1.88 9.25 32.77
CA SER A 9 1.27 8.70 31.56
C SER A 9 2.32 8.36 30.52
N ARG A 10 2.61 7.06 30.41
CA ARG A 10 3.41 6.44 29.35
C ARG A 10 2.65 6.62 28.02
N VAL A 11 3.02 7.61 27.21
CA VAL A 11 2.46 7.76 25.85
C VAL A 11 3.04 6.68 24.97
N SER A 12 2.36 5.52 24.94
CA SER A 12 2.60 4.45 23.98
C SER A 12 2.04 4.91 22.63
N SER A 13 2.91 5.52 21.82
CA SER A 13 2.59 5.84 20.42
C SER A 13 2.53 4.54 19.62
N ARG A 14 1.38 3.87 19.67
CA ARG A 14 1.02 2.84 18.69
C ARG A 14 0.92 3.54 17.34
N VAL A 15 1.93 3.34 16.49
CA VAL A 15 1.79 3.55 15.05
C VAL A 15 0.68 2.62 14.61
N ALA A 16 -0.48 3.19 14.28
CA ALA A 16 -1.56 2.42 13.70
C ALA A 16 -1.06 1.86 12.36
N PRO A 17 -1.28 0.58 12.07
CA PRO A 17 -1.09 0.07 10.70
C PRO A 17 -1.93 0.92 9.74
N PRO A 18 -1.52 1.03 8.45
CA PRO A 18 -2.33 1.75 7.47
C PRO A 18 -3.75 1.22 7.53
N ALA A 19 -4.71 2.11 7.76
CA ALA A 19 -6.11 1.76 7.83
C ALA A 19 -6.51 1.16 6.48
N ALA A 20 -6.61 -0.17 6.42
CA ALA A 20 -7.34 -0.83 5.37
C ALA A 20 -8.79 -0.35 5.47
N VAL A 21 -9.25 0.39 4.46
CA VAL A 21 -10.67 0.73 4.32
C VAL A 21 -11.37 -0.59 4.02
N ALA A 22 -11.91 -1.24 5.06
CA ALA A 22 -12.67 -2.47 4.91
C ALA A 22 -14.04 -2.14 4.31
N THR A 23 -14.16 -2.35 3.00
CA THR A 23 -15.42 -2.40 2.26
C THR A 23 -16.11 -3.73 2.52
N SER A 24 -17.12 -3.74 3.40
CA SER A 24 -17.95 -4.90 3.78
C SER A 24 -17.18 -6.06 4.47
N ALA A 25 -17.75 -6.64 5.53
CA ALA A 25 -17.17 -7.81 6.21
C ALA A 25 -16.98 -9.05 5.29
N THR A 26 -17.48 -8.99 4.06
CA THR A 26 -17.40 -10.02 3.04
C THR A 26 -16.09 -10.02 2.24
N VAL A 27 -15.31 -8.94 2.23
CA VAL A 27 -14.04 -8.86 1.48
C VAL A 27 -12.92 -8.34 2.38
N SER A 28 -11.87 -9.13 2.52
CA SER A 28 -10.64 -8.78 3.22
C SER A 28 -9.50 -8.64 2.21
N VAL A 29 -8.71 -7.58 2.35
CA VAL A 29 -7.60 -7.25 1.47
C VAL A 29 -6.32 -7.13 2.30
N VAL A 30 -5.29 -7.89 1.92
CA VAL A 30 -3.96 -7.81 2.51
C VAL A 30 -2.96 -7.50 1.40
N CYS A 31 -2.26 -6.38 1.56
CA CYS A 31 -1.25 -5.88 0.63
C CYS A 31 0.13 -6.09 1.27
N ASP A 32 0.90 -7.02 0.73
CA ASP A 32 2.27 -7.33 1.14
C ASP A 32 3.27 -6.48 0.33
N GLU A 33 4.58 -6.70 0.41
CA GLU A 33 5.54 -5.89 -0.36
C GLU A 33 5.41 -6.08 -1.88
N ALA A 34 5.11 -7.30 -2.33
CA ALA A 34 5.03 -7.65 -3.75
C ALA A 34 3.75 -8.42 -4.13
N THR A 35 2.93 -8.79 -3.15
CA THR A 35 1.77 -9.66 -3.36
C THR A 35 0.48 -9.06 -2.80
N LEU A 36 -0.62 -9.42 -3.44
CA LEU A 36 -1.98 -9.11 -3.05
C LEU A 36 -2.67 -10.40 -2.63
N THR A 37 -3.19 -10.43 -1.39
CA THR A 37 -4.05 -11.50 -0.91
C THR A 37 -5.46 -10.96 -0.67
N LEU A 38 -6.43 -11.48 -1.42
CA LEU A 38 -7.85 -11.22 -1.19
C LEU A 38 -8.49 -12.44 -0.58
N THR A 39 -9.23 -12.25 0.51
CA THR A 39 -10.09 -13.29 1.09
C THR A 39 -11.53 -12.82 0.99
N VAL A 40 -12.36 -13.60 0.31
CA VAL A 40 -13.73 -13.22 -0.05
C VAL A 40 -14.69 -14.26 0.51
N SER A 41 -15.69 -13.83 1.27
CA SER A 41 -16.81 -14.67 1.68
C SER A 41 -17.64 -15.06 0.46
N ARG A 42 -17.98 -16.34 0.33
CA ARG A 42 -18.86 -16.82 -0.73
C ARG A 42 -20.31 -16.39 -0.52
N ASP A 43 -20.71 -16.08 0.71
CA ASP A 43 -22.00 -15.41 0.98
C ASP A 43 -21.81 -13.88 0.86
N LEU A 44 -21.69 -13.41 -0.38
CA LEU A 44 -21.39 -12.01 -0.70
C LEU A 44 -22.46 -11.03 -0.21
N PHE A 45 -23.70 -11.50 -0.03
CA PHE A 45 -24.86 -10.66 0.29
C PHE A 45 -25.50 -10.99 1.64
N GLY A 46 -24.96 -11.94 2.40
CA GLY A 46 -25.55 -12.38 3.68
C GLY A 46 -26.91 -13.07 3.51
N THR A 47 -27.16 -13.68 2.35
CA THR A 47 -28.45 -14.32 2.01
C THR A 47 -28.44 -15.83 2.24
N GLY A 48 -27.29 -16.40 2.62
CA GLY A 48 -27.08 -17.85 2.72
C GLY A 48 -26.83 -18.54 1.38
N HIS A 49 -26.93 -17.83 0.26
CA HIS A 49 -26.59 -18.35 -1.06
C HIS A 49 -25.10 -18.17 -1.35
N LEU A 50 -24.36 -19.28 -1.37
CA LEU A 50 -22.93 -19.28 -1.65
C LEU A 50 -22.66 -19.12 -3.16
N ALA A 51 -21.98 -18.04 -3.52
CA ALA A 51 -21.48 -17.82 -4.88
C ALA A 51 -20.54 -18.95 -5.32
N GLN A 52 -20.51 -19.26 -6.62
CA GLN A 52 -19.51 -20.19 -7.16
C GLN A 52 -18.15 -19.50 -7.25
N ALA A 53 -17.08 -20.26 -7.04
CA ALA A 53 -15.72 -19.75 -7.20
C ALA A 53 -15.45 -19.29 -8.64
N SER A 54 -16.06 -19.93 -9.63
CA SER A 54 -15.98 -19.55 -11.06
C SER A 54 -16.71 -18.26 -11.39
N ASP A 55 -17.65 -17.82 -10.55
CA ASP A 55 -18.35 -16.54 -10.74
C ASP A 55 -17.50 -15.37 -10.21
N LEU A 56 -16.40 -15.63 -9.51
CA LEU A 56 -15.50 -14.64 -8.94
C LEU A 56 -14.21 -14.55 -9.74
N SER A 57 -13.78 -13.33 -10.05
CA SER A 57 -12.54 -13.09 -10.78
C SER A 57 -11.87 -11.79 -10.37
N LEU A 58 -10.53 -11.75 -10.47
CA LEU A 58 -9.74 -10.55 -10.20
C LEU A 58 -9.30 -9.90 -11.51
N GLY A 59 -9.64 -8.62 -11.68
CA GLY A 59 -9.13 -7.75 -12.72
C GLY A 59 -9.40 -8.20 -14.16
N VAL A 60 -8.58 -7.71 -15.09
CA VAL A 60 -8.69 -7.97 -16.54
C VAL A 60 -7.29 -8.24 -17.12
N PRO A 61 -6.99 -9.43 -17.65
CA PRO A 61 -7.88 -10.58 -17.84
C PRO A 61 -8.36 -11.18 -16.52
N ALA A 62 -9.52 -11.85 -16.55
CA ALA A 62 -10.19 -12.42 -15.38
C ALA A 62 -9.33 -13.51 -14.72
N CYS A 63 -8.58 -13.14 -13.69
CA CYS A 63 -7.77 -14.08 -12.92
C CYS A 63 -8.69 -14.94 -12.02
N PRO A 64 -8.52 -16.28 -12.04
CA PRO A 64 -9.37 -17.19 -11.27
C PRO A 64 -9.04 -17.16 -9.78
N VAL A 65 -9.89 -17.83 -8.99
CA VAL A 65 -9.62 -18.11 -7.58
C VAL A 65 -8.39 -19.02 -7.44
N THR A 66 -7.48 -18.72 -6.51
CA THR A 66 -6.27 -19.53 -6.26
C THR A 66 -6.44 -20.54 -5.14
N GLY A 67 -7.37 -20.32 -4.22
CA GLY A 67 -7.67 -21.22 -3.12
C GLY A 67 -9.10 -21.08 -2.61
N SER A 68 -9.60 -22.10 -1.92
CA SER A 68 -10.94 -22.08 -1.34
C SER A 68 -10.96 -22.82 0.00
N ASP A 69 -11.67 -22.26 0.97
CA ASP A 69 -11.95 -22.90 2.24
C ASP A 69 -13.46 -23.17 2.35
N ALA A 70 -13.84 -24.44 2.25
CA ALA A 70 -15.23 -24.85 2.32
C ALA A 70 -15.83 -24.75 3.74
N LEU A 71 -15.00 -24.85 4.78
CA LEU A 71 -15.45 -24.78 6.18
C LEU A 71 -15.72 -23.32 6.57
N ALA A 72 -14.82 -22.42 6.17
CA ALA A 72 -15.00 -20.99 6.36
C ALA A 72 -15.97 -20.35 5.35
N GLY A 73 -16.28 -21.05 4.25
CA GLY A 73 -17.12 -20.53 3.18
C GLY A 73 -16.45 -19.37 2.42
N THR A 74 -15.13 -19.39 2.30
CA THR A 74 -14.33 -18.31 1.68
C THR A 74 -13.55 -18.79 0.46
N VAL A 75 -13.18 -17.85 -0.39
CA VAL A 75 -12.23 -18.04 -1.48
C VAL A 75 -11.09 -17.04 -1.36
N THR A 76 -9.93 -17.44 -1.86
CA THR A 76 -8.69 -16.66 -1.77
C THR A 76 -8.14 -16.39 -3.17
N PHE A 77 -7.68 -15.16 -3.39
CA PHE A 77 -6.88 -14.77 -4.54
C PHE A 77 -5.49 -14.38 -4.02
N LEU A 78 -4.45 -15.04 -4.53
CA LEU A 78 -3.05 -14.74 -4.22
C LEU A 78 -2.31 -14.46 -5.52
N TYR A 79 -1.98 -13.19 -5.74
CA TYR A 79 -1.36 -12.73 -6.99
C TYR A 79 -0.27 -11.71 -6.72
N ALA A 80 0.63 -11.50 -7.69
CA ALA A 80 1.56 -10.38 -7.64
C ALA A 80 0.79 -9.06 -7.80
N LEU A 81 1.20 -7.99 -7.10
CA LEU A 81 0.53 -6.68 -7.14
C LEU A 81 0.35 -6.16 -8.57
N GLU A 82 1.37 -6.32 -9.42
CA GLU A 82 1.38 -5.85 -10.82
C GLU A 82 0.61 -6.75 -11.79
N SER A 83 0.08 -7.89 -11.32
CA SER A 83 -0.55 -8.89 -12.18
C SER A 83 -2.07 -8.71 -12.29
N CYS A 84 -2.74 -9.53 -13.10
CA CYS A 84 -4.20 -9.53 -13.24
C CYS A 84 -4.80 -8.17 -13.65
N GLY A 85 -4.06 -7.37 -14.43
CA GLY A 85 -4.54 -6.08 -14.90
C GLY A 85 -4.61 -4.98 -13.85
N THR A 86 -3.87 -5.11 -12.74
CA THR A 86 -3.73 -4.01 -11.78
C THR A 86 -3.19 -2.76 -12.46
N SER A 87 -3.82 -1.61 -12.20
CA SER A 87 -3.35 -0.31 -12.64
C SER A 87 -2.44 0.29 -11.57
N LEU A 88 -1.24 0.69 -11.98
CA LEU A 88 -0.30 1.41 -11.12
C LEU A 88 -0.43 2.91 -11.33
N GLN A 89 -0.79 3.64 -10.28
CA GLN A 89 -0.83 5.10 -10.27
C GLN A 89 0.27 5.64 -9.35
N MET A 90 1.14 6.47 -9.91
CA MET A 90 2.25 7.06 -9.18
C MET A 90 2.02 8.56 -9.00
N SER A 91 1.92 8.99 -7.74
CA SER A 91 1.83 10.39 -7.34
C SER A 91 3.07 10.82 -6.57
N ALA A 92 3.21 12.12 -6.28
CA ALA A 92 4.43 12.69 -5.68
C ALA A 92 4.86 12.02 -4.36
N GLY A 93 3.91 11.54 -3.54
CA GLY A 93 4.21 10.86 -2.26
C GLY A 93 3.53 9.50 -2.07
N LEU A 94 2.84 8.98 -3.10
CA LEU A 94 2.04 7.76 -2.97
C LEU A 94 2.12 6.93 -4.26
N LEU A 95 2.22 5.61 -4.08
CA LEU A 95 2.10 4.61 -5.10
C LEU A 95 0.80 3.83 -4.83
N SER A 96 -0.16 3.91 -5.75
CA SER A 96 -1.46 3.25 -5.65
C SER A 96 -1.53 2.09 -6.65
N TYR A 97 -1.81 0.90 -6.15
CA TYR A 97 -2.13 -0.28 -6.95
C TYR A 97 -3.63 -0.50 -6.91
N GLU A 98 -4.29 -0.33 -8.05
CA GLU A 98 -5.75 -0.36 -8.17
C GLU A 98 -6.18 -1.55 -9.03
N ASN A 99 -7.10 -2.36 -8.50
CA ASN A 99 -7.69 -3.48 -9.21
C ASN A 99 -9.17 -3.61 -8.83
N TYR A 100 -9.88 -4.56 -9.44
CA TYR A 100 -11.29 -4.81 -9.18
C TYR A 100 -11.54 -6.30 -9.00
N LEU A 101 -12.24 -6.65 -7.93
CA LEU A 101 -12.85 -7.96 -7.77
C LEU A 101 -14.22 -7.94 -8.43
N TYR A 102 -14.46 -8.92 -9.29
CA TYR A 102 -15.70 -9.04 -10.04
C TYR A 102 -16.49 -10.27 -9.64
N TYR A 103 -17.78 -10.08 -9.41
CA TYR A 103 -18.77 -11.15 -9.28
C TYR A 103 -19.69 -11.15 -10.50
N ARG A 104 -19.60 -12.22 -11.30
CA ARG A 104 -20.33 -12.47 -12.54
C ARG A 104 -21.04 -13.83 -12.46
N PRO A 105 -22.26 -13.87 -11.91
CA PRO A 105 -23.02 -15.11 -11.79
C PRO A 105 -23.34 -15.70 -13.16
N THR A 106 -22.95 -16.96 -13.38
CA THR A 106 -23.32 -17.71 -14.58
C THR A 106 -24.74 -18.29 -14.43
N SER A 107 -25.67 -17.83 -15.27
CA SER A 107 -27.02 -18.42 -15.30
C SER A 107 -27.03 -19.68 -16.16
N ASN A 108 -27.36 -20.80 -15.54
CA ASN A 108 -27.63 -22.09 -16.18
C ASN A 108 -28.97 -22.13 -16.94
N THR A 109 -29.82 -21.10 -16.82
CA THR A 109 -31.17 -21.07 -17.42
C THR A 109 -31.43 -19.84 -18.29
N GLY A 110 -30.38 -19.08 -18.62
CA GLY A 110 -30.45 -17.90 -19.51
C GLY A 110 -31.03 -16.62 -18.86
N ILE A 111 -31.68 -16.72 -17.69
CA ILE A 111 -32.17 -15.56 -16.94
C ILE A 111 -31.19 -15.26 -15.80
N ILE A 112 -30.51 -14.12 -15.86
CA ILE A 112 -29.64 -13.63 -14.78
C ILE A 112 -30.52 -12.83 -13.81
N ARG A 113 -30.72 -13.33 -12.58
CA ARG A 113 -31.50 -12.64 -11.53
C ARG A 113 -30.64 -11.85 -10.54
N THR A 114 -29.33 -11.98 -10.62
CA THR A 114 -28.36 -11.37 -9.70
C THR A 114 -27.54 -10.32 -10.44
N ASN A 115 -27.44 -9.12 -9.86
CA ASN A 115 -26.67 -8.03 -10.45
C ASN A 115 -25.17 -8.36 -10.42
N TYR A 116 -24.49 -8.00 -11.51
CA TYR A 116 -23.04 -7.94 -11.54
C TYR A 116 -22.52 -6.94 -10.51
N VAL A 117 -21.46 -7.31 -9.80
CA VAL A 117 -20.81 -6.44 -8.81
C VAL A 117 -19.34 -6.33 -9.13
N ALA A 118 -18.83 -5.09 -9.09
CA ALA A 118 -17.42 -4.77 -9.14
C ALA A 118 -17.02 -4.08 -7.84
N VAL A 119 -16.09 -4.68 -7.10
CA VAL A 119 -15.57 -4.14 -5.85
C VAL A 119 -14.16 -3.61 -6.11
N PRO A 120 -13.90 -2.30 -5.91
CA PRO A 120 -12.56 -1.75 -6.05
C PRO A 120 -11.64 -2.30 -4.95
N VAL A 121 -10.43 -2.67 -5.34
CA VAL A 121 -9.35 -3.14 -4.47
C VAL A 121 -8.18 -2.18 -4.66
N VAL A 122 -7.75 -1.53 -3.58
CA VAL A 122 -6.69 -0.52 -3.65
C VAL A 122 -5.64 -0.78 -2.57
N CYS A 123 -4.38 -0.92 -2.99
CA CYS A 123 -3.23 -0.98 -2.09
C CYS A 123 -2.41 0.31 -2.22
N LEU A 124 -2.24 1.02 -1.11
CA LEU A 124 -1.56 2.32 -1.06
C LEU A 124 -0.20 2.20 -0.37
N TYR A 125 0.86 2.55 -1.08
CA TYR A 125 2.23 2.53 -0.57
C TYR A 125 2.81 3.95 -0.55
N PRO A 126 3.19 4.49 0.61
CA PRO A 126 3.83 5.80 0.67
C PRO A 126 5.20 5.76 0.00
N ARG A 127 5.41 6.62 -1.00
CA ARG A 127 6.76 6.96 -1.47
C ARG A 127 7.35 7.87 -0.40
N LYS A 128 8.43 7.44 0.25
CA LYS A 128 9.10 8.19 1.32
C LYS A 128 9.21 9.68 0.98
N GLU A 129 8.48 10.49 1.73
CA GLU A 129 8.86 11.83 2.15
C GLU A 129 8.70 11.90 3.68
N ASN A 130 9.55 11.13 4.36
CA ASN A 130 9.79 11.30 5.79
C ASN A 130 11.24 10.87 6.08
N VAL A 131 12.17 11.74 5.73
CA VAL A 131 13.36 11.88 6.56
C VAL A 131 12.88 12.53 7.86
N SER A 132 12.58 11.73 8.88
CA SER A 132 12.45 12.33 10.20
C SER A 132 13.86 12.80 10.61
N SER A 133 14.15 14.07 10.31
CA SER A 133 14.99 14.85 11.19
C SER A 133 14.20 14.93 12.50
N ASN A 134 14.31 13.90 13.34
CA ASN A 134 14.38 14.25 14.74
C ASN A 134 15.55 15.21 14.79
N ALA A 135 15.27 16.46 15.15
CA ALA A 135 16.28 17.44 15.45
C ALA A 135 17.12 16.87 16.61
N ILE A 136 18.06 16.00 16.27
CA ILE A 136 19.24 15.81 17.07
C ILE A 136 19.87 17.18 17.01
N GLN A 137 19.77 17.92 18.11
CA GLN A 137 20.69 18.99 18.38
C GLN A 137 22.07 18.33 18.31
N HIS A 138 22.68 18.32 17.13
CA HIS A 138 24.04 17.88 16.98
C HIS A 138 24.88 18.99 17.59
N THR A 139 25.04 18.95 18.91
CA THR A 139 26.10 19.68 19.63
C THR A 139 27.47 19.06 19.34
N TRP A 140 27.62 18.39 18.18
CA TRP A 140 28.87 17.78 17.80
C TRP A 140 29.74 18.85 17.17
N ILE A 141 30.64 19.38 17.98
CA ILE A 141 31.80 20.14 17.51
C ILE A 141 32.48 19.27 16.45
N PRO A 142 32.49 19.62 15.16
CA PRO A 142 33.05 18.75 14.15
C PRO A 142 34.50 18.45 14.52
N PHE A 143 34.85 17.17 14.62
CA PHE A 143 36.26 16.78 14.58
C PHE A 143 36.79 17.26 13.24
N SER A 144 37.53 18.36 13.28
CA SER A 144 38.27 18.89 12.16
C SER A 144 39.27 17.82 11.71
N SER A 145 38.96 17.12 10.62
CA SER A 145 39.95 16.48 9.78
C SER A 145 39.84 17.10 8.39
N ALA A 146 40.55 18.21 8.23
CA ALA A 146 40.83 18.80 6.96
C ALA A 146 41.70 17.83 6.13
N LYS A 147 41.18 17.38 4.99
CA LYS A 147 42.00 16.92 3.86
C LYS A 147 41.88 17.98 2.78
N VAL A 148 42.70 19.02 2.90
CA VAL A 148 42.93 19.97 1.80
C VAL A 148 43.92 19.30 0.84
N MET A 149 43.47 18.98 -0.36
CA MET A 149 44.37 18.68 -1.47
C MET A 149 44.84 20.02 -2.05
N GLN A 150 46.05 20.45 -1.72
CA GLN A 150 46.67 21.61 -2.36
C GLN A 150 47.08 21.23 -3.79
N HIS A 151 46.26 21.60 -4.77
CA HIS A 151 46.77 21.81 -6.12
C HIS A 151 47.36 23.22 -6.19
N GLN A 152 48.68 23.32 -6.33
CA GLN A 152 49.32 24.59 -6.67
C GLN A 152 48.93 24.96 -8.10
N LEU A 153 48.00 25.90 -8.25
CA LEU A 153 47.73 26.54 -9.52
C LEU A 153 48.55 27.82 -9.61
N SER A 154 49.62 27.79 -10.41
CA SER A 154 50.40 28.96 -10.76
C SER A 154 49.64 29.75 -11.82
N PHE A 155 48.87 30.76 -11.41
CA PHE A 155 48.25 31.70 -12.33
C PHE A 155 49.16 32.91 -12.53
N THR A 156 49.66 33.10 -13.74
CA THR A 156 50.38 34.32 -14.13
C THR A 156 49.43 35.21 -14.92
N PRO A 157 48.99 36.36 -14.39
CA PRO A 157 48.20 37.30 -15.17
C PRO A 157 49.09 37.97 -16.23
N ARG A 158 48.68 37.90 -17.49
CA ARG A 158 49.25 38.70 -18.58
C ARG A 158 48.30 39.86 -18.85
N LEU A 159 48.78 41.06 -18.58
CA LEU A 159 48.10 42.30 -18.93
C LEU A 159 48.19 42.46 -20.45
N HIS A 160 47.05 42.36 -21.13
CA HIS A 160 46.94 42.77 -22.53
C HIS A 160 46.65 44.26 -22.53
N ASP A 161 47.70 45.03 -22.80
CA ASP A 161 47.61 46.38 -23.33
C ASP A 161 46.87 46.30 -24.68
N TRP A 162 45.85 47.13 -24.84
CA TRP A 162 45.14 47.37 -26.09
C TRP A 162 45.61 48.74 -26.60
N SER A 163 46.16 48.75 -27.82
CA SER A 163 46.34 49.94 -28.67
C SER A 163 46.50 49.51 -30.12
#